data_AF-A0A255SN25-F1
#
_entry.id   AF-A0A255SN25-F1
#
_cell.length_a   1.000
_cell.length_b   1.000
_cell.length_c   1.000
_cell.angle_alpha   90.00
_cell.angle_beta   90.00
_cell.angle_gamma   90.00
#
_symmetry.space_group_name_H-M   'P 1'
#
loop_
_entity.id
_entity.type
_entity.pdbx_description
1 polymer ?
#
loop_
_entity_poly.entity_id
_entity_poly.type
_entity_poly.pdbx_seq_one_letter_code
_entity_poly.pdbx_strand_id
1 'polypeptide(L)'
;MSNVKLQKPIVGGGGKERFSNLELYRIICMMLIVAHHCVVNSELVSPEGPMSGNPTSVNTLILWAIGMWGKTGINCFLLITGYFMCTSSISLRKFIKLMLWIYIYKITIFAIFLFAGYETMNPVRIVELLSPVWGFNSNFTSCFIGFWLTIPFWNILIRNMTKRQHEVLLCLLICMYTILGSTPKFNVALNYVTWFGVIYLIASYIRLYPHPSMSNKKIWPVATLISIALALLSVIVMSYHVAPNKVTFFVSDSNKFFAVLVAISSFLWFKSMNVSYSKLINTIGASTFGVLLIHANSDAMRQWLWKDTVDCVGHYNLHPFQLVLYILSSVVIIFIVCTIIDIIRIKLIEKPFFRWYDKKPRFLRIQTLIK
;
A
#
# COMPACT_ATOMS: atom_id res chain seq x y z
N MET A 1 -0.34 23.22 30.20
CA MET A 1 -0.84 23.99 29.05
C MET A 1 0.31 24.30 28.11
N SER A 2 0.48 23.53 27.05
CA SER A 2 1.40 23.85 25.94
C SER A 2 0.62 23.68 24.63
N ASN A 3 0.27 24.82 24.03
CA ASN A 3 -0.46 24.88 22.77
C ASN A 3 0.44 24.35 21.64
N VAL A 4 0.35 23.05 21.36
CA VAL A 4 0.75 22.50 20.07
C VAL A 4 -0.23 23.08 19.06
N LYS A 5 0.16 24.19 18.40
CA LYS A 5 -0.53 24.71 17.22
C LYS A 5 -0.49 23.60 16.16
N LEU A 6 -1.55 22.78 16.11
CA LEU A 6 -1.92 22.07 14.90
C LEU A 6 -2.06 23.15 13.84
N GLN A 7 -1.21 23.07 12.82
CA GLN A 7 -1.20 23.96 11.66
C GLN A 7 -2.63 24.00 11.11
N LYS A 8 -3.33 25.12 11.32
CA LYS A 8 -4.63 25.35 10.70
C LYS A 8 -4.36 25.49 9.20
N PRO A 9 -5.08 24.76 8.32
CA PRO A 9 -4.96 24.97 6.90
C PRO A 9 -5.31 26.43 6.59
N ILE A 10 -4.41 27.13 5.89
CA ILE A 10 -4.67 28.48 5.42
C ILE A 10 -5.71 28.33 4.30
N VAL A 11 -6.91 28.86 4.54
CA VAL A 11 -8.06 28.67 3.65
C VAL A 11 -7.91 29.59 2.44
N GLY A 12 -7.44 29.02 1.33
CA GLY A 12 -7.55 29.59 -0.01
C GLY A 12 -8.22 28.58 -0.94
N GLY A 13 -9.46 28.86 -1.36
CA GLY A 13 -10.13 28.26 -2.52
C GLY A 13 -10.23 26.72 -2.60
N GLY A 14 -11.33 26.14 -2.12
CA GLY A 14 -11.95 24.95 -2.73
C GLY A 14 -11.22 23.60 -2.71
N GLY A 15 -10.08 23.46 -2.02
CA GLY A 15 -9.42 22.17 -1.79
C GLY A 15 -8.69 22.17 -0.46
N LYS A 16 -8.89 21.15 0.38
CA LYS A 16 -8.04 20.96 1.58
C LYS A 16 -6.59 20.80 1.12
N GLU A 17 -5.69 21.64 1.62
CA GLU A 17 -4.25 21.53 1.34
C GLU A 17 -3.73 20.13 1.74
N ARG A 18 -2.85 19.58 0.90
CA ARG A 18 -2.24 18.26 1.12
C ARG A 18 -1.08 18.38 2.10
N PHE A 19 -0.99 17.39 2.99
CA PHE A 19 0.11 17.26 3.93
C PHE A 19 1.33 16.63 3.25
N SER A 20 2.31 17.44 2.86
CA SER A 20 3.49 16.98 2.10
C SER A 20 4.32 15.93 2.82
N ASN A 21 4.34 15.92 4.16
CA ASN A 21 4.94 14.84 4.95
C ASN A 21 4.28 13.48 4.71
N LEU A 22 2.94 13.43 4.58
CA LEU A 22 2.22 12.18 4.33
C LEU A 22 2.24 11.78 2.84
N GLU A 23 2.36 12.75 1.93
CA GLU A 23 2.63 12.44 0.51
C GLU A 23 4.05 11.90 0.31
N LEU A 24 5.06 12.43 1.03
CA LEU A 24 6.41 11.86 1.06
C LEU A 24 6.40 10.44 1.60
N TYR A 25 5.64 10.19 2.66
CA TYR A 25 5.47 8.85 3.22
C TYR A 25 4.89 7.86 2.19
N ARG A 26 3.87 8.26 1.41
CA ARG A 26 3.34 7.44 0.31
C ARG A 26 4.39 7.10 -0.74
N ILE A 27 5.23 8.05 -1.11
CA ILE A 27 6.30 7.86 -2.10
C ILE A 27 7.27 6.78 -1.61
N ILE A 28 7.74 6.89 -0.36
CA ILE A 28 8.66 5.92 0.24
C ILE A 28 8.00 4.54 0.32
N CYS A 29 6.77 4.45 0.82
CA CYS A 29 6.05 3.18 0.89
C CYS A 29 5.83 2.55 -0.49
N MET A 30 5.56 3.34 -1.54
CA MET A 30 5.40 2.81 -2.89
C MET A 30 6.72 2.28 -3.45
N MET A 31 7.84 2.98 -3.24
CA MET A 31 9.16 2.46 -3.65
C MET A 31 9.47 1.13 -2.94
N LEU A 32 9.15 1.00 -1.65
CA LEU A 32 9.31 -0.26 -0.92
C LEU A 32 8.40 -1.38 -1.46
N ILE A 33 7.19 -1.06 -1.93
CA ILE A 33 6.31 -2.04 -2.59
C ILE A 33 6.87 -2.47 -3.95
N VAL A 34 7.42 -1.54 -4.75
CA VAL A 34 8.09 -1.85 -6.02
C VAL A 34 9.30 -2.76 -5.75
N ALA A 35 10.12 -2.44 -4.75
CA ALA A 35 11.23 -3.27 -4.30
C ALA A 35 10.79 -4.66 -3.83
N HIS A 36 9.68 -4.75 -3.09
CA HIS A 36 9.09 -6.04 -2.72
C HIS A 36 8.72 -6.87 -3.94
N HIS A 37 8.05 -6.28 -4.93
CA HIS A 37 7.67 -6.97 -6.15
C HIS A 37 8.87 -7.42 -7.00
N CYS A 38 9.99 -6.71 -6.95
CA CYS A 38 11.24 -7.17 -7.54
C CYS A 38 11.67 -8.56 -7.02
N VAL A 39 11.41 -8.83 -5.74
CA VAL A 39 11.77 -10.10 -5.07
C VAL A 39 10.66 -11.14 -5.19
N VAL A 40 9.41 -10.79 -4.95
CA VAL A 40 8.31 -11.77 -4.84
C VAL A 40 7.52 -12.02 -6.13
N ASN A 41 7.59 -11.10 -7.10
CA ASN A 41 6.95 -11.30 -8.41
C ASN A 41 7.94 -11.79 -9.47
N SER A 42 9.23 -11.87 -9.13
CA SER A 42 10.23 -12.62 -9.90
C SER A 42 10.29 -14.07 -9.42
N GLU A 43 11.12 -14.89 -10.05
CA GLU A 43 11.33 -16.29 -9.66
C GLU A 43 12.40 -16.47 -8.58
N LEU A 44 12.89 -15.38 -7.97
CA LEU A 44 13.92 -15.41 -6.92
C LEU A 44 13.54 -16.28 -5.72
N VAL A 45 12.29 -16.17 -5.27
CA VAL A 45 11.74 -16.88 -4.09
C VAL A 45 10.93 -18.11 -4.47
N SER A 46 10.94 -18.53 -5.74
CA SER A 46 10.26 -19.75 -6.17
C SER A 46 10.92 -20.98 -5.51
N PRO A 47 10.27 -22.15 -5.45
CA PRO A 47 10.88 -23.36 -4.88
C PRO A 47 12.21 -23.73 -5.51
N GLU A 48 12.38 -23.46 -6.80
CA GLU A 48 13.60 -23.71 -7.59
C GLU A 48 14.49 -22.46 -7.69
N GLY A 49 14.05 -21.34 -7.09
CA GLY A 49 14.71 -20.05 -7.14
C GLY A 49 16.00 -20.01 -6.31
N PRO A 50 16.94 -19.11 -6.66
CA PRO A 50 18.24 -19.06 -6.03
C PRO A 50 18.20 -18.72 -4.53
N MET A 51 17.20 -17.96 -4.07
CA MET A 51 17.04 -17.65 -2.64
C MET A 51 16.55 -18.87 -1.83
N SER A 52 15.80 -19.78 -2.45
CA SER A 52 15.37 -21.03 -1.82
C SER A 52 16.52 -22.02 -1.70
N GLY A 53 17.36 -22.11 -2.74
CA GLY A 53 18.57 -22.95 -2.73
C GLY A 53 19.70 -22.42 -1.84
N ASN A 54 19.75 -21.10 -1.61
CA ASN A 54 20.82 -20.44 -0.85
C ASN A 54 20.26 -19.47 0.20
N PRO A 55 19.50 -19.95 1.20
CA PRO A 55 18.73 -19.10 2.12
C PRO A 55 19.59 -18.17 2.99
N THR A 56 20.85 -18.53 3.24
CA THR A 56 21.78 -17.81 4.11
C THR A 56 22.88 -17.06 3.35
N SER A 57 22.83 -17.05 2.01
CA SER A 57 23.81 -16.32 1.21
C SER A 57 23.69 -14.81 1.45
N VAL A 58 24.80 -14.09 1.29
CA VAL A 58 24.82 -12.62 1.40
C VAL A 58 23.81 -11.99 0.43
N ASN A 59 23.70 -12.51 -0.79
CA ASN A 59 22.78 -12.00 -1.81
C ASN A 59 21.31 -12.22 -1.40
N THR A 60 20.97 -13.39 -0.86
CA THR A 60 19.63 -13.67 -0.33
C THR A 60 19.28 -12.74 0.83
N LEU A 61 20.19 -12.54 1.78
CA LEU A 61 19.95 -11.67 2.93
C LEU A 61 19.77 -10.20 2.50
N ILE A 62 20.56 -9.73 1.52
CA ILE A 62 20.39 -8.41 0.90
C ILE A 62 19.02 -8.28 0.23
N LEU A 63 18.63 -9.25 -0.60
CA LEU A 63 17.35 -9.23 -1.29
C LEU A 63 16.19 -9.26 -0.30
N TRP A 64 16.28 -10.01 0.79
CA TRP A 64 15.28 -9.95 1.86
C TRP A 64 15.21 -8.59 2.54
N ALA A 65 16.37 -8.01 2.88
CA ALA A 65 16.43 -6.69 3.50
C ALA A 65 15.80 -5.58 2.62
N ILE A 66 15.88 -5.72 1.30
CA ILE A 66 15.27 -4.80 0.33
C ILE A 66 13.79 -5.13 0.09
N GLY A 67 13.45 -6.41 -0.01
CA GLY A 67 12.17 -6.87 -0.55
C GLY A 67 11.09 -7.24 0.47
N MET A 68 11.37 -7.33 1.77
CA MET A 68 10.39 -7.83 2.76
C MET A 68 9.23 -6.87 3.11
N TRP A 69 9.20 -5.66 2.55
CA TRP A 69 8.39 -4.54 3.05
C TRP A 69 7.01 -4.36 2.40
N GLY A 70 6.64 -5.15 1.39
CA GLY A 70 5.42 -4.88 0.61
C GLY A 70 4.13 -4.93 1.43
N LYS A 71 3.99 -5.94 2.30
CA LYS A 71 2.82 -6.10 3.19
C LYS A 71 2.74 -5.01 4.25
N THR A 72 3.88 -4.62 4.81
CA THR A 72 4.00 -3.43 5.66
C THR A 72 3.56 -2.17 4.89
N GLY A 73 3.99 -2.02 3.64
CA GLY A 73 3.59 -0.91 2.76
C GLY A 73 2.08 -0.81 2.58
N ILE A 74 1.38 -1.95 2.43
CA ILE A 74 -0.10 -1.99 2.38
C ILE A 74 -0.69 -1.37 3.65
N ASN A 75 -0.23 -1.77 4.84
CA ASN A 75 -0.68 -1.17 6.10
C ASN A 75 -0.44 0.35 6.13
N CYS A 76 0.74 0.80 5.70
CA CYS A 76 1.06 2.23 5.63
C CYS A 76 0.07 3.01 4.76
N PHE A 77 -0.27 2.49 3.57
CA PHE A 77 -1.26 3.10 2.68
C PHE A 77 -2.66 3.15 3.29
N LEU A 78 -3.07 2.06 3.96
CA LEU A 78 -4.37 1.98 4.63
C LEU A 78 -4.44 2.88 5.86
N LEU A 79 -3.35 3.06 6.61
CA LEU A 79 -3.28 4.01 7.73
C LEU A 79 -3.53 5.45 7.25
N ILE A 80 -2.90 5.87 6.16
CA ILE A 80 -3.14 7.20 5.58
C ILE A 80 -4.60 7.33 5.12
N THR A 81 -5.11 6.30 4.45
CA THR A 81 -6.50 6.26 3.97
C THR A 81 -7.47 6.40 5.12
N GLY A 82 -7.33 5.58 6.17
CA GLY A 82 -8.18 5.60 7.35
C GLY A 82 -8.12 6.90 8.14
N TYR A 83 -6.92 7.46 8.29
CA TYR A 83 -6.71 8.70 9.03
C TYR A 83 -7.49 9.89 8.43
N PHE A 84 -7.62 9.95 7.10
CA PHE A 84 -8.39 11.00 6.43
C PHE A 84 -9.86 10.63 6.20
N MET A 85 -10.17 9.37 5.89
CA MET A 85 -11.52 8.96 5.50
C MET A 85 -12.45 8.76 6.70
N CYS A 86 -11.94 8.51 7.90
CA CYS A 86 -12.77 8.31 9.11
C CYS A 86 -13.57 9.56 9.51
N THR A 87 -13.11 10.74 9.10
CA THR A 87 -13.79 12.03 9.35
C THR A 87 -14.41 12.62 8.08
N SER A 88 -14.33 11.92 6.95
CA SER A 88 -14.82 12.41 5.66
C SER A 88 -16.16 11.76 5.28
N SER A 89 -16.97 12.47 4.51
CA SER A 89 -18.06 11.84 3.76
C SER A 89 -17.51 11.15 2.51
N ILE A 90 -18.01 9.93 2.29
CA ILE A 90 -17.77 9.17 1.08
C ILE A 90 -18.74 9.66 0.02
N SER A 91 -18.24 10.06 -1.13
CA SER A 91 -19.07 10.54 -2.23
C SER A 91 -18.91 9.63 -3.45
N LEU A 92 -20.00 9.50 -4.22
CA LEU A 92 -20.01 8.72 -5.46
C LEU A 92 -18.91 9.20 -6.43
N ARG A 93 -18.61 10.50 -6.48
CA ARG A 93 -17.52 11.06 -7.28
C ARG A 93 -16.15 10.45 -6.93
N LYS A 94 -15.86 10.22 -5.63
CA LYS A 94 -14.61 9.56 -5.19
C LYS A 94 -14.59 8.09 -5.63
N PHE A 95 -15.72 7.40 -5.61
CA PHE A 95 -15.82 6.02 -6.09
C PHE A 95 -15.58 5.94 -7.59
N ILE A 96 -16.29 6.76 -8.38
CA ILE A 96 -16.13 6.82 -9.84
C ILE A 96 -14.67 7.11 -10.20
N LYS A 97 -14.03 8.03 -9.47
CA LYS A 97 -12.61 8.32 -9.65
C LYS A 97 -11.74 7.08 -9.42
N LEU A 98 -11.92 6.37 -8.32
CA LEU A 98 -11.20 5.12 -8.03
C LEU A 98 -11.40 4.08 -9.15
N MET A 99 -12.65 3.84 -9.53
CA MET A 99 -13.01 2.84 -10.53
C MET A 99 -12.45 3.17 -11.92
N LEU A 100 -12.60 4.42 -12.36
CA LEU A 100 -12.06 4.90 -13.63
C LEU A 100 -10.54 4.67 -13.71
N TRP A 101 -9.84 4.92 -12.60
CA TRP A 101 -8.40 4.71 -12.54
C TRP A 101 -8.00 3.25 -12.72
N ILE A 102 -8.69 2.36 -12.03
CA ILE A 102 -8.44 0.92 -12.09
C ILE A 102 -8.71 0.41 -13.51
N TYR A 103 -9.87 0.76 -14.10
CA TYR A 103 -10.23 0.28 -15.44
C TYR A 103 -9.35 0.82 -16.55
N ILE A 104 -8.92 2.10 -16.49
CA ILE A 104 -8.00 2.66 -17.50
C ILE A 104 -6.74 1.79 -17.60
N TYR A 105 -6.07 1.52 -16.48
CA TYR A 105 -4.86 0.71 -16.50
C TYR A 105 -5.14 -0.75 -16.82
N LYS A 106 -6.19 -1.34 -16.25
CA LYS A 106 -6.56 -2.73 -16.50
C LYS A 106 -6.80 -3.00 -18.00
N ILE A 107 -7.55 -2.14 -18.68
CA ILE A 107 -7.86 -2.28 -20.11
C ILE A 107 -6.65 -1.95 -20.98
N THR A 108 -5.95 -0.85 -20.68
CA THR A 108 -4.82 -0.39 -21.52
C THR A 108 -3.65 -1.37 -21.47
N ILE A 109 -3.29 -1.85 -20.28
CA ILE A 109 -2.19 -2.80 -20.09
C ILE A 109 -2.55 -4.16 -20.70
N PHE A 110 -3.79 -4.62 -20.52
CA PHE A 110 -4.28 -5.84 -21.19
C PHE A 110 -4.16 -5.73 -22.71
N ALA A 111 -4.60 -4.61 -23.31
CA ALA A 111 -4.50 -4.41 -24.75
C ALA A 111 -3.04 -4.43 -25.24
N ILE A 112 -2.13 -3.73 -24.53
CA ILE A 112 -0.69 -3.73 -24.86
C ILE A 112 -0.13 -5.17 -24.85
N PHE A 113 -0.40 -5.95 -23.80
CA PHE A 113 0.11 -7.30 -23.69
C PHE A 113 -0.57 -8.31 -24.63
N LEU A 114 -1.82 -8.05 -25.02
CA LEU A 114 -2.49 -8.84 -26.05
C LEU A 114 -1.75 -8.68 -27.39
N PHE A 115 -1.42 -7.46 -27.80
CA PHE A 115 -0.69 -7.20 -29.04
C PHE A 115 0.78 -7.63 -28.97
N ALA A 116 1.39 -7.59 -27.79
CA ALA A 116 2.76 -8.04 -27.57
C ALA A 116 2.91 -9.57 -27.42
N GLY A 117 1.80 -10.33 -27.42
CA GLY A 117 1.83 -11.79 -27.31
C GLY A 117 1.98 -12.33 -25.88
N TYR A 118 1.86 -11.48 -24.87
CA TYR A 118 1.93 -11.86 -23.45
C TYR A 118 0.57 -12.24 -22.83
N GLU A 119 -0.53 -11.85 -23.48
CA GLU A 119 -1.89 -12.18 -23.07
C GLU A 119 -2.64 -12.86 -24.22
N THR A 120 -3.66 -13.64 -23.85
CA THR A 120 -4.57 -14.26 -24.82
C THR A 120 -6.00 -13.79 -24.56
N MET A 121 -6.79 -13.71 -25.63
CA MET A 121 -8.21 -13.41 -25.54
C MET A 121 -9.01 -14.69 -25.43
N ASN A 122 -9.79 -14.82 -24.36
CA ASN A 122 -10.83 -15.83 -24.23
C ASN A 122 -12.04 -15.26 -23.47
N PRO A 123 -13.24 -15.88 -23.57
CA PRO A 123 -14.45 -15.34 -22.95
C PRO A 123 -14.33 -15.14 -21.43
N VAL A 124 -13.67 -16.06 -20.72
CA VAL A 124 -13.45 -15.94 -19.27
C VAL A 124 -12.60 -14.69 -18.97
N ARG A 125 -11.54 -14.47 -19.75
CA ARG A 125 -10.66 -13.31 -19.61
C ARG A 125 -11.39 -11.98 -19.85
N ILE A 126 -12.36 -11.95 -20.76
CA ILE A 126 -13.21 -10.77 -20.98
C ILE A 126 -14.07 -10.49 -19.74
N VAL A 127 -14.70 -11.52 -19.16
CA VAL A 127 -15.47 -11.37 -17.92
C VAL A 127 -14.58 -10.91 -16.77
N GLU A 128 -13.39 -11.48 -16.63
CA GLU A 128 -12.37 -11.05 -15.67
C GLU A 128 -12.02 -9.58 -15.86
N LEU A 129 -11.81 -9.13 -17.10
CA LEU A 129 -11.44 -7.76 -17.45
C LEU A 129 -12.56 -6.76 -17.08
N LEU A 130 -13.81 -7.11 -17.37
CA LEU A 130 -14.97 -6.28 -17.06
C LEU A 130 -15.33 -6.28 -15.57
N SER A 131 -15.06 -7.37 -14.84
CA SER A 131 -15.38 -7.44 -13.42
C SER A 131 -14.48 -6.51 -12.59
N PRO A 132 -15.03 -5.69 -11.68
CA PRO A 132 -14.22 -4.84 -10.81
C PRO A 132 -13.45 -5.66 -9.76
N VAL A 133 -13.94 -6.85 -9.44
CA VAL A 133 -13.41 -7.73 -8.40
C VAL A 133 -13.49 -9.18 -8.88
N TRP A 134 -12.38 -9.91 -8.79
CA TRP A 134 -12.32 -11.35 -9.11
C TRP A 134 -12.12 -12.24 -7.87
N GLY A 135 -12.32 -11.68 -6.68
CA GLY A 135 -12.16 -12.37 -5.38
C GLY A 135 -11.55 -11.47 -4.32
N PHE A 136 -11.81 -11.79 -3.05
CA PHE A 136 -11.42 -10.97 -1.89
C PHE A 136 -10.32 -11.60 -1.03
N ASN A 137 -9.50 -12.49 -1.57
CA ASN A 137 -8.47 -13.19 -0.79
C ASN A 137 -7.32 -12.23 -0.39
N SER A 138 -6.38 -12.00 -1.31
CA SER A 138 -5.14 -11.26 -1.04
C SER A 138 -4.78 -10.21 -2.10
N ASN A 139 -5.54 -10.11 -3.20
CA ASN A 139 -5.32 -9.08 -4.20
C ASN A 139 -5.68 -7.70 -3.62
N PHE A 140 -4.69 -6.81 -3.52
CA PHE A 140 -4.87 -5.50 -2.91
C PHE A 140 -6.00 -4.70 -3.55
N THR A 141 -6.03 -4.58 -4.88
CA THR A 141 -7.01 -3.75 -5.60
C THR A 141 -8.43 -4.26 -5.39
N SER A 142 -8.67 -5.56 -5.55
CA SER A 142 -9.97 -6.19 -5.30
C SER A 142 -10.42 -5.97 -3.85
N CYS A 143 -9.55 -6.26 -2.88
CA CYS A 143 -9.88 -6.10 -1.46
C CYS A 143 -10.07 -4.63 -1.08
N PHE A 144 -9.34 -3.72 -1.71
CA PHE A 144 -9.48 -2.29 -1.47
C PHE A 144 -10.82 -1.76 -2.00
N ILE A 145 -11.31 -2.23 -3.16
CA ILE A 145 -12.66 -1.89 -3.65
C ILE A 145 -13.72 -2.37 -2.66
N GLY A 146 -13.65 -3.65 -2.25
CA GLY A 146 -14.60 -4.22 -1.27
C GLY A 146 -14.59 -3.44 0.05
N PHE A 147 -13.40 -3.21 0.59
CA PHE A 147 -13.21 -2.39 1.78
C PHE A 147 -13.75 -0.96 1.59
N TRP A 148 -13.46 -0.31 0.46
CA TRP A 148 -13.88 1.06 0.19
C TRP A 148 -15.41 1.22 0.27
N LEU A 149 -16.15 0.25 -0.26
CA LEU A 149 -17.62 0.22 -0.19
C LEU A 149 -18.15 0.08 1.25
N THR A 150 -17.38 -0.55 2.14
CA THR A 150 -17.74 -0.70 3.56
C THR A 150 -17.40 0.53 4.42
N ILE A 151 -16.61 1.48 3.92
CA ILE A 151 -16.16 2.66 4.69
C ILE A 151 -17.31 3.46 5.34
N PRO A 152 -18.45 3.72 4.67
CA PRO A 152 -19.58 4.40 5.30
C PRO A 152 -20.06 3.71 6.59
N PHE A 153 -20.10 2.37 6.60
CA PHE A 153 -20.53 1.59 7.76
C PHE A 153 -19.48 1.58 8.87
N TRP A 154 -18.19 1.50 8.51
CA TRP A 154 -17.10 1.72 9.48
C TRP A 154 -17.21 3.09 10.15
N ASN A 155 -17.56 4.14 9.38
CA ASN A 155 -17.76 5.47 9.92
C ASN A 155 -18.96 5.56 10.86
N ILE A 156 -20.05 4.82 10.59
CA ILE A 156 -21.18 4.70 11.52
C ILE A 156 -20.70 4.06 12.82
N LEU A 157 -20.00 2.93 12.76
CA LEU A 157 -19.46 2.26 13.96
C LEU A 157 -18.57 3.19 14.77
N ILE A 158 -17.57 3.80 14.14
CA ILE A 158 -16.59 4.70 14.80
C ILE A 158 -17.27 5.89 15.49
N ARG A 159 -18.30 6.48 14.87
CA ARG A 159 -19.01 7.63 15.45
C ARG A 159 -19.87 7.27 16.65
N ASN A 160 -20.33 6.03 16.73
CA ASN A 160 -21.19 5.55 17.80
C ASN A 160 -20.43 4.83 18.92
N MET A 161 -19.13 4.58 18.75
CA MET A 161 -18.29 4.05 19.83
C MET A 161 -17.79 5.17 20.74
N THR A 162 -17.86 4.92 22.05
CA THR A 162 -17.05 5.64 23.03
C THR A 162 -15.56 5.33 22.82
N LYS A 163 -14.67 6.20 23.32
CA LYS A 163 -13.21 5.96 23.28
C LYS A 163 -12.85 4.60 23.87
N ARG A 164 -13.46 4.24 25.01
CA ARG A 164 -13.18 2.99 25.70
C ARG A 164 -13.60 1.76 24.88
N GLN A 165 -14.78 1.81 24.25
CA GLN A 165 -15.22 0.74 23.35
C GLN A 165 -14.27 0.58 22.16
N HIS A 166 -13.78 1.69 21.59
CA HIS A 166 -12.81 1.66 20.50
C HIS A 166 -11.46 1.05 20.95
N GLU A 167 -10.95 1.42 22.13
CA GLU A 167 -9.73 0.82 22.71
C GLU A 167 -9.87 -0.69 22.94
N VAL A 168 -10.99 -1.12 23.54
CA VAL A 168 -11.26 -2.55 23.80
C VAL A 168 -11.38 -3.33 22.49
N LEU A 169 -12.11 -2.80 21.51
CA LEU A 169 -12.23 -3.43 20.20
C LEU A 169 -10.86 -3.56 19.50
N LEU A 170 -10.02 -2.52 19.54
CA LEU A 170 -8.68 -2.57 18.99
C LEU A 170 -7.80 -3.60 19.71
N CYS A 171 -7.86 -3.66 21.03
CA CYS A 171 -7.12 -4.64 21.82
C CYS A 171 -7.51 -6.07 21.38
N LEU A 172 -8.81 -6.37 21.30
CA LEU A 172 -9.31 -7.68 20.87
C LEU A 172 -8.86 -8.04 19.45
N LEU A 173 -9.00 -7.10 18.50
CA LEU A 173 -8.65 -7.35 17.10
C LEU A 173 -7.13 -7.50 16.89
N ILE A 174 -6.31 -6.70 17.57
CA ILE A 174 -4.84 -6.82 17.50
C ILE A 174 -4.38 -8.11 18.17
N CYS A 175 -4.96 -8.48 19.32
CA CYS A 175 -4.67 -9.77 19.95
C CYS A 175 -5.00 -10.93 19.00
N MET A 176 -6.20 -10.93 18.43
CA MET A 176 -6.67 -12.02 17.58
C MET A 176 -5.90 -12.10 16.25
N TYR A 177 -5.77 -11.00 15.52
CA TYR A 177 -5.20 -11.04 14.17
C TYR A 177 -3.68 -10.89 14.14
N THR A 178 -3.11 -10.10 15.05
CA THR A 178 -1.68 -9.79 15.03
C THR A 178 -0.89 -10.67 16.00
N ILE A 179 -1.28 -10.72 17.27
CA ILE A 179 -0.53 -11.48 18.28
C ILE A 179 -0.70 -12.98 18.03
N LEU A 180 -1.94 -13.50 18.05
CA LEU A 180 -2.20 -14.91 17.77
C LEU A 180 -1.82 -15.27 16.33
N GLY A 181 -2.07 -14.38 15.35
CA GLY A 181 -1.63 -14.59 13.96
C GLY A 181 -0.11 -14.62 13.77
N SER A 182 0.67 -14.14 14.73
CA SER A 182 2.15 -14.22 14.75
C SER A 182 2.66 -15.32 15.69
N THR A 183 1.77 -16.11 16.29
CA THR A 183 2.15 -17.30 17.07
C THR A 183 2.36 -18.48 16.11
N PRO A 184 3.53 -19.13 16.10
CA PRO A 184 3.76 -20.31 15.27
C PRO A 184 2.68 -21.39 15.52
N LYS A 185 2.24 -22.04 14.45
CA LYS A 185 1.18 -23.07 14.45
C LYS A 185 -0.24 -22.59 14.80
N PHE A 186 -0.44 -21.32 15.18
CA PHE A 186 -1.77 -20.76 15.39
C PHE A 186 -2.29 -20.19 14.06
N ASN A 187 -3.29 -20.84 13.46
CA ASN A 187 -3.84 -20.41 12.19
C ASN A 187 -4.96 -19.39 12.40
N VAL A 188 -4.77 -18.17 11.88
CA VAL A 188 -5.83 -17.15 11.80
C VAL A 188 -6.17 -16.95 10.33
N ALA A 189 -7.29 -17.51 9.90
CA ALA A 189 -7.82 -17.26 8.58
C ALA A 189 -8.29 -15.80 8.48
N LEU A 190 -7.76 -15.08 7.50
CA LEU A 190 -8.00 -13.66 7.31
C LEU A 190 -8.03 -13.37 5.82
N ASN A 191 -8.96 -12.51 5.42
CA ASN A 191 -8.93 -11.88 4.11
C ASN A 191 -8.54 -10.40 4.26
N TYR A 192 -8.07 -9.78 3.18
CA TYR A 192 -7.57 -8.41 3.26
C TYR A 192 -8.67 -7.38 3.48
N VAL A 193 -9.92 -7.65 3.11
CA VAL A 193 -11.05 -6.74 3.39
C VAL A 193 -11.24 -6.55 4.89
N THR A 194 -11.29 -7.66 5.64
CA THR A 194 -11.40 -7.65 7.10
C THR A 194 -10.19 -6.97 7.74
N TRP A 195 -8.99 -7.29 7.24
CA TRP A 195 -7.76 -6.67 7.74
C TRP A 195 -7.72 -5.16 7.55
N PHE A 196 -8.16 -4.68 6.38
CA PHE A 196 -8.24 -3.25 6.08
C PHE A 196 -9.19 -2.54 7.06
N GLY A 197 -10.27 -3.21 7.48
CA GLY A 197 -11.14 -2.76 8.57
C GLY A 197 -10.40 -2.56 9.90
N VAL A 198 -9.54 -3.51 10.30
CA VAL A 198 -8.71 -3.40 11.52
C VAL A 198 -7.76 -2.22 11.43
N ILE A 199 -7.01 -2.08 10.32
CA ILE A 199 -6.11 -0.94 10.11
C ILE A 199 -6.89 0.38 10.09
N TYR A 200 -8.09 0.40 9.53
CA TYR A 200 -8.96 1.57 9.52
C TYR A 200 -9.36 2.01 10.93
N LEU A 201 -9.67 1.06 11.82
CA LEU A 201 -9.94 1.33 13.23
C LEU A 201 -8.69 1.87 13.96
N ILE A 202 -7.49 1.37 13.64
CA ILE A 202 -6.24 1.88 14.21
C ILE A 202 -6.03 3.33 13.76
N ALA A 203 -6.17 3.59 12.46
CA ALA A 203 -5.99 4.91 11.89
C ALA A 203 -7.00 5.93 12.43
N SER A 204 -8.26 5.52 12.60
CA SER A 204 -9.31 6.37 13.14
C SER A 204 -9.10 6.66 14.62
N TYR A 205 -8.59 5.70 15.40
CA TYR A 205 -8.22 5.94 16.80
C TYR A 205 -7.13 7.00 16.92
N ILE A 206 -6.05 6.87 16.12
CA ILE A 206 -4.96 7.86 16.05
C ILE A 206 -5.49 9.25 15.65
N ARG A 207 -6.51 9.30 14.79
CA ARG A 207 -7.13 10.55 14.33
C ARG A 207 -8.03 11.20 15.38
N LEU A 208 -8.87 10.42 16.05
CA LEU A 208 -9.93 10.92 16.93
C LEU A 208 -9.45 11.19 18.35
N TYR A 209 -8.43 10.46 18.82
CA TYR A 209 -7.92 10.58 20.19
C TYR A 209 -6.44 10.93 20.21
N PRO A 210 -6.05 12.13 19.73
CA PRO A 210 -4.64 12.53 19.68
C PRO A 210 -4.06 12.61 21.09
N HIS A 211 -2.94 11.91 21.31
CA HIS A 211 -2.18 11.94 22.55
C HIS A 211 -0.82 12.64 22.32
N PRO A 212 -0.26 13.39 23.29
CA PRO A 212 1.04 14.06 23.14
C PRO A 212 2.17 13.11 22.72
N SER A 213 2.18 11.87 23.25
CA SER A 213 3.17 10.86 22.85
C SER A 213 3.10 10.52 21.35
N MET A 214 1.91 10.50 20.73
CA MET A 214 1.70 10.23 19.29
C MET A 214 2.17 11.36 18.36
N SER A 215 2.60 12.48 18.92
CA SER A 215 3.18 13.59 18.16
C SER A 215 4.61 13.92 18.61
N ASN A 216 5.22 13.04 19.41
CA ASN A 216 6.58 13.22 19.90
C ASN A 216 7.61 12.91 18.79
N LYS A 217 8.27 13.97 18.31
CA LYS A 217 9.24 13.92 17.21
C LYS A 217 10.53 13.17 17.53
N LYS A 218 10.81 12.87 18.80
CA LYS A 218 11.99 12.11 19.22
C LYS A 218 11.72 10.62 19.35
N ILE A 219 10.53 10.23 19.81
CA ILE A 219 10.18 8.82 20.08
C ILE A 219 9.97 8.03 18.79
N TRP A 220 9.15 8.54 17.88
CA TRP A 220 8.72 7.75 16.71
C TRP A 220 9.82 7.44 15.68
N PRO A 221 10.81 8.32 15.41
CA PRO A 221 11.96 7.94 14.58
C PRO A 221 12.71 6.76 15.20
N VAL A 222 13.04 6.84 16.49
CA VAL A 222 13.76 5.77 17.20
C VAL A 222 12.93 4.48 17.24
N ALA A 223 11.64 4.57 17.57
CA ALA A 223 10.74 3.42 17.57
C ALA A 223 10.65 2.76 16.18
N THR A 224 10.61 3.57 15.11
CA THR A 224 10.60 3.06 13.73
C THR A 224 11.90 2.33 13.41
N LEU A 225 13.06 2.93 13.72
CA LEU A 225 14.37 2.35 13.46
C LEU A 225 14.56 1.03 14.23
N ILE A 226 14.18 0.99 15.52
CA ILE A 226 14.20 -0.23 16.32
C ILE A 226 13.27 -1.29 15.71
N SER A 227 12.06 -0.91 15.31
CA SER A 227 11.09 -1.85 14.73
C SER A 227 11.59 -2.43 13.40
N ILE A 228 12.24 -1.62 12.56
CA ILE A 228 12.88 -2.06 11.31
C ILE A 228 14.04 -3.00 11.62
N ALA A 229 14.91 -2.65 12.58
CA ALA A 229 16.05 -3.47 12.96
C ALA A 229 15.60 -4.84 13.52
N LEU A 230 14.57 -4.88 14.37
CA LEU A 230 14.00 -6.12 14.88
C LEU A 230 13.33 -6.95 13.78
N ALA A 231 12.65 -6.32 12.83
CA ALA A 231 12.07 -7.01 11.68
C ALA A 231 13.16 -7.66 10.82
N LEU A 232 14.22 -6.92 10.49
CA LEU A 232 15.38 -7.43 9.74
C LEU A 232 16.07 -8.58 10.49
N LEU A 233 16.33 -8.39 11.79
CA LEU A 233 16.90 -9.41 12.64
C LEU A 233 16.04 -10.68 12.64
N SER A 234 14.71 -10.54 12.67
CA SER A 234 13.80 -11.70 12.63
C SER A 234 13.99 -12.51 11.35
N VAL A 235 14.14 -11.85 10.19
CA VAL A 235 14.36 -12.53 8.91
C VAL A 235 15.73 -13.19 8.86
N ILE A 236 16.77 -12.51 9.35
CA ILE A 236 18.13 -13.06 9.41
C ILE A 236 18.14 -14.31 10.29
N VAL A 237 17.64 -14.23 11.52
CA VAL A 237 17.59 -15.37 12.45
C VAL A 237 16.80 -16.52 11.85
N MET A 238 15.63 -16.24 11.26
CA MET A 238 14.79 -17.29 10.64
C MET A 238 15.48 -17.94 9.44
N SER A 239 16.32 -17.21 8.69
CA SER A 239 17.10 -17.76 7.56
C SER A 239 18.04 -18.90 7.98
N TYR A 240 18.50 -18.91 9.24
CA TYR A 240 19.37 -19.97 9.77
C TYR A 240 18.61 -21.12 10.47
N HIS A 241 17.34 -20.93 10.83
CA HIS A 241 16.63 -21.85 11.73
C HIS A 241 15.37 -22.49 11.14
N VAL A 242 14.87 -22.00 10.00
CA VAL A 242 13.65 -22.54 9.39
C VAL A 242 13.82 -22.77 7.89
N ALA A 243 12.88 -23.54 7.33
CA ALA A 243 12.80 -23.75 5.88
C ALA A 243 12.64 -22.41 5.13
N PRO A 244 13.17 -22.28 3.89
CA PRO A 244 13.17 -21.04 3.11
C PRO A 244 11.80 -20.36 3.00
N ASN A 245 10.73 -21.14 2.84
CA ASN A 245 9.36 -20.65 2.73
C ASN A 245 8.78 -20.05 4.03
N LYS A 246 9.48 -20.17 5.16
CA LYS A 246 9.08 -19.66 6.48
C LYS A 246 9.96 -18.52 6.98
N VAL A 247 11.01 -18.15 6.23
CA VAL A 247 12.01 -17.15 6.63
C VAL A 247 11.38 -15.79 6.97
N THR A 248 10.37 -15.40 6.20
CA THR A 248 9.66 -14.13 6.40
C THR A 248 8.47 -14.19 7.36
N PHE A 249 8.31 -15.24 8.17
CA PHE A 249 7.08 -15.50 8.93
C PHE A 249 6.50 -14.29 9.70
N PHE A 250 7.36 -13.47 10.33
CA PHE A 250 6.92 -12.31 11.13
C PHE A 250 6.62 -11.04 10.31
N VAL A 251 6.77 -11.09 8.98
CA VAL A 251 6.52 -9.98 8.04
C VAL A 251 5.79 -10.40 6.76
N SER A 252 5.57 -11.71 6.56
CA SER A 252 5.09 -12.30 5.31
C SER A 252 3.66 -11.90 4.94
N ASP A 253 2.89 -11.42 5.93
CA ASP A 253 1.55 -10.91 5.73
C ASP A 253 1.30 -9.63 6.51
N SER A 254 0.26 -8.91 6.12
CA SER A 254 -0.05 -7.55 6.59
C SER A 254 -0.46 -7.53 8.07
N ASN A 255 -0.99 -8.64 8.58
CA ASN A 255 -1.34 -8.79 10.00
C ASN A 255 -0.17 -9.27 10.88
N LYS A 256 1.01 -9.54 10.33
CA LYS A 256 2.13 -10.01 11.15
C LYS A 256 2.68 -8.91 12.04
N PHE A 257 3.19 -9.32 13.21
CA PHE A 257 3.58 -8.41 14.28
C PHE A 257 4.51 -7.29 13.81
N PHE A 258 5.63 -7.62 13.13
CA PHE A 258 6.56 -6.60 12.66
C PHE A 258 6.00 -5.76 11.52
N ALA A 259 5.14 -6.32 10.66
CA ALA A 259 4.47 -5.55 9.61
C ALA A 259 3.53 -4.47 10.19
N VAL A 260 2.83 -4.78 11.29
CA VAL A 260 1.96 -3.82 12.00
C VAL A 260 2.79 -2.81 12.77
N LEU A 261 3.80 -3.28 13.51
CA LEU A 261 4.63 -2.44 14.36
C LEU A 261 5.40 -1.38 13.54
N VAL A 262 6.02 -1.79 12.43
CA VAL A 262 6.73 -0.87 11.52
C VAL A 262 5.76 0.11 10.86
N ALA A 263 4.57 -0.34 10.43
CA ALA A 263 3.59 0.54 9.81
C ALA A 263 3.08 1.63 10.78
N ILE A 264 2.71 1.27 12.01
CA ILE A 264 2.21 2.23 13.01
C ILE A 264 3.32 3.21 13.43
N SER A 265 4.52 2.70 13.76
CA SER A 265 5.63 3.54 14.20
C SER A 265 6.07 4.53 13.12
N SER A 266 6.25 4.05 11.89
CA SER A 266 6.62 4.91 10.75
C SER A 266 5.53 5.90 10.38
N PHE A 267 4.25 5.51 10.41
CA PHE A 267 3.15 6.45 10.18
C PHE A 267 3.15 7.60 11.19
N LEU A 268 3.35 7.30 12.47
CA LEU A 268 3.42 8.31 13.53
C LEU A 268 4.65 9.21 13.41
N TRP A 269 5.79 8.65 12.97
CA TRP A 269 6.96 9.45 12.63
C TRP A 269 6.66 10.43 11.49
N PHE A 270 6.19 9.96 10.34
CA PHE A 270 5.91 10.84 9.20
C PHE A 270 4.79 11.83 9.48
N LYS A 271 3.74 11.43 10.19
CA LYS A 271 2.65 12.32 10.64
C LYS A 271 3.18 13.48 11.51
N SER A 272 4.17 13.22 12.37
CA SER A 272 4.73 14.24 13.27
C SER A 272 5.85 15.07 12.65
N MET A 273 6.32 14.71 11.45
CA MET A 273 7.38 15.41 10.73
C MET A 273 6.89 16.76 10.19
N ASN A 274 7.69 17.81 10.38
CA ASN A 274 7.43 19.12 9.79
C ASN A 274 8.05 19.17 8.39
N VAL A 275 7.24 18.94 7.37
CA VAL A 275 7.65 19.12 5.96
C VAL A 275 6.83 20.27 5.39
N SER A 276 7.52 21.31 4.92
CA SER A 276 6.88 22.43 4.24
C SER A 276 6.14 21.96 2.98
N TYR A 277 5.13 22.71 2.58
CA TYR A 277 4.39 22.40 1.35
C TYR A 277 5.35 22.28 0.16
N SER A 278 5.30 21.15 -0.54
CA SER A 278 6.06 20.93 -1.77
C SER A 278 5.14 20.43 -2.87
N LYS A 279 5.01 21.23 -3.93
CA LYS A 279 4.23 20.88 -5.11
C LYS A 279 4.74 19.60 -5.77
N LEU A 280 6.06 19.40 -5.80
CA LEU A 280 6.68 18.21 -6.38
C LEU A 280 6.29 16.96 -5.60
N ILE A 281 6.53 16.96 -4.28
CA ILE A 281 6.17 15.83 -3.39
C ILE A 281 4.68 15.52 -3.51
N ASN A 282 3.82 16.54 -3.48
CA ASN A 282 2.38 16.35 -3.59
C ASN A 282 1.95 15.79 -4.95
N THR A 283 2.66 16.14 -6.02
CA THR A 283 2.36 15.66 -7.39
C THR A 283 2.79 14.19 -7.55
N ILE A 284 3.99 13.84 -7.07
CA ILE A 284 4.48 12.46 -7.10
C ILE A 284 3.62 11.59 -6.17
N GLY A 285 3.33 12.06 -4.95
CA GLY A 285 2.49 11.37 -3.98
C GLY A 285 1.05 11.12 -4.47
N ALA A 286 0.51 12.02 -5.29
CA ALA A 286 -0.79 11.81 -5.96
C ALA A 286 -0.79 10.62 -6.94
N SER A 287 0.39 10.23 -7.44
CA SER A 287 0.55 9.27 -8.53
C SER A 287 0.93 7.87 -8.03
N THR A 288 1.19 7.69 -6.74
CA THR A 288 1.68 6.40 -6.19
C THR A 288 0.68 5.26 -6.37
N PHE A 289 -0.63 5.53 -6.32
CA PHE A 289 -1.62 4.49 -6.61
C PHE A 289 -1.60 4.08 -8.09
N GLY A 290 -1.37 5.02 -9.01
CA GLY A 290 -1.14 4.71 -10.43
C GLY A 290 0.10 3.84 -10.62
N VAL A 291 1.18 4.12 -9.88
CA VAL A 291 2.38 3.26 -9.90
C VAL A 291 2.02 1.81 -9.58
N LEU A 292 1.25 1.55 -8.52
CA LEU A 292 0.78 0.21 -8.17
C LEU A 292 -0.04 -0.43 -9.29
N LEU A 293 -0.97 0.32 -9.88
CA LEU A 293 -1.83 -0.18 -10.96
C LEU A 293 -1.08 -0.50 -12.25
N ILE A 294 0.13 0.05 -12.44
CA ILE A 294 0.96 -0.21 -13.63
C ILE A 294 1.89 -1.40 -13.38
N HIS A 295 2.86 -1.30 -12.47
CA HIS A 295 3.94 -2.30 -12.33
C HIS A 295 3.47 -3.65 -11.77
N ALA A 296 2.29 -3.70 -11.15
CA ALA A 296 1.72 -4.89 -10.54
C ALA A 296 0.35 -5.26 -11.14
N ASN A 297 0.06 -4.82 -12.37
CA ASN A 297 -1.26 -4.90 -12.99
C ASN A 297 -1.79 -6.33 -13.15
N SER A 298 -1.00 -7.21 -13.74
CA SER A 298 -1.39 -8.56 -14.17
C SER A 298 -0.21 -9.53 -14.11
N ASP A 299 -0.46 -10.82 -14.30
CA ASP A 299 0.62 -11.82 -14.38
C ASP A 299 1.47 -11.62 -15.64
N ALA A 300 0.89 -11.16 -16.75
CA ALA A 300 1.63 -10.72 -17.93
C ALA A 300 2.61 -9.57 -17.62
N MET A 301 2.19 -8.57 -16.83
CA MET A 301 3.09 -7.53 -16.34
C MET A 301 4.21 -8.11 -15.48
N ARG A 302 3.92 -9.12 -14.65
CA ARG A 302 4.95 -9.74 -13.81
C ARG A 302 6.00 -10.49 -14.63
N GLN A 303 5.53 -11.26 -15.62
CA GLN A 303 6.41 -11.96 -16.55
C GLN A 303 7.30 -10.97 -17.31
N TRP A 304 6.69 -10.02 -18.02
CA TRP A 304 7.42 -9.06 -18.84
C TRP A 304 8.38 -8.19 -18.03
N LEU A 305 7.91 -7.61 -16.92
CA LEU A 305 8.71 -6.63 -16.17
C LEU A 305 9.80 -7.30 -15.34
N TRP A 306 9.44 -8.28 -14.49
CA TRP A 306 10.35 -8.79 -13.47
C TRP A 306 11.20 -9.97 -13.93
N LYS A 307 10.72 -10.74 -14.91
CA LYS A 307 11.46 -11.89 -15.45
C LYS A 307 12.18 -11.54 -16.74
N ASP A 308 11.47 -11.04 -17.75
CA ASP A 308 12.06 -10.86 -19.07
C ASP A 308 12.89 -9.57 -19.19
N THR A 309 12.42 -8.46 -18.60
CA THR A 309 13.05 -7.14 -18.75
C THR A 309 14.10 -6.88 -17.68
N VAL A 310 13.74 -7.03 -16.40
CA VAL A 310 14.68 -6.79 -15.29
C VAL A 310 15.55 -8.03 -15.02
N ASP A 311 15.07 -9.23 -15.34
CA ASP A 311 15.79 -10.48 -15.11
C ASP A 311 16.42 -10.56 -13.71
N CYS A 312 15.59 -10.47 -12.68
CA CYS A 312 16.07 -10.48 -11.29
C CYS A 312 16.86 -11.75 -10.96
N VAL A 313 16.53 -12.88 -11.60
CA VAL A 313 17.17 -14.17 -11.34
C VAL A 313 18.53 -14.25 -12.01
N GLY A 314 18.67 -13.84 -13.27
CA GLY A 314 19.96 -13.83 -13.97
C GLY A 314 21.00 -12.94 -13.29
N HIS A 315 20.56 -11.89 -12.61
CA HIS A 315 21.43 -10.98 -11.86
C HIS A 315 21.67 -11.39 -10.39
N TYR A 316 21.12 -12.51 -9.91
CA TYR A 316 21.25 -12.93 -8.51
C TYR A 316 22.71 -13.15 -8.09
N ASN A 317 23.58 -13.64 -8.98
CA ASN A 317 24.97 -13.97 -8.69
C ASN A 317 25.95 -12.79 -8.85
N LEU A 318 25.45 -11.57 -9.11
CA LEU A 318 26.30 -10.38 -9.10
C LEU A 318 27.01 -10.22 -7.74
N HIS A 319 28.16 -9.54 -7.76
CA HIS A 319 28.82 -9.12 -6.52
C HIS A 319 27.84 -8.30 -5.66
N PRO A 320 27.79 -8.47 -4.32
CA PRO A 320 26.77 -7.87 -3.46
C PRO A 320 26.51 -6.38 -3.70
N PHE A 321 27.56 -5.60 -3.88
CA PHE A 321 27.44 -4.16 -4.19
C PHE A 321 26.75 -3.89 -5.54
N GLN A 322 27.09 -4.67 -6.57
CA GLN A 322 26.48 -4.55 -7.90
C GLN A 322 25.01 -4.99 -7.87
N LEU A 323 24.69 -6.05 -7.13
CA LEU A 323 23.30 -6.50 -6.94
C LEU A 323 22.45 -5.41 -6.30
N VAL A 324 22.93 -4.78 -5.21
CA VAL A 324 22.22 -3.67 -4.55
C VAL A 324 21.99 -2.53 -5.54
N LEU A 325 23.02 -2.11 -6.29
CA LEU A 325 22.92 -1.03 -7.25
C LEU A 325 21.92 -1.36 -8.37
N TYR A 326 21.95 -2.60 -8.88
CA TYR A 326 21.04 -3.07 -9.93
C TYR A 326 19.58 -3.04 -9.48
N ILE A 327 19.29 -3.60 -8.30
CA ILE A 327 17.92 -3.66 -7.77
C ILE A 327 17.41 -2.25 -7.45
N LEU A 328 18.21 -1.42 -6.77
CA LEU A 328 17.79 -0.07 -6.40
C LEU A 328 17.59 0.84 -7.63
N SER A 329 18.48 0.76 -8.63
CA SER A 329 18.30 1.49 -9.88
C SER A 329 17.05 1.04 -10.62
N SER A 330 16.80 -0.27 -10.71
CA SER A 330 15.58 -0.82 -11.32
C SER A 330 14.31 -0.29 -10.63
N VAL A 331 14.27 -0.32 -9.29
CA VAL A 331 13.14 0.20 -8.50
C VAL A 331 12.90 1.68 -8.77
N VAL A 332 13.97 2.49 -8.77
CA VAL A 332 13.87 3.94 -9.02
C VAL A 332 13.40 4.22 -10.45
N ILE A 333 13.94 3.53 -11.45
CA ILE A 333 13.55 3.69 -12.86
C ILE A 333 12.07 3.33 -13.04
N ILE A 334 11.65 2.15 -12.56
CA ILE A 334 10.25 1.70 -12.65
C ILE A 334 9.32 2.69 -11.96
N PHE A 335 9.67 3.15 -10.76
CA PHE A 335 8.87 4.13 -10.02
C PHE A 335 8.73 5.45 -10.79
N ILE A 336 9.82 5.98 -11.36
CA ILE A 336 9.83 7.22 -12.13
C ILE A 336 8.97 7.07 -13.39
N VAL A 337 9.20 6.01 -14.18
CA VAL A 337 8.45 5.75 -15.43
C VAL A 337 6.96 5.64 -15.15
N CYS A 338 6.57 4.82 -14.17
CA CYS A 338 5.16 4.67 -13.79
C CYS A 338 4.55 5.99 -13.28
N THR A 339 5.31 6.77 -12.51
CA THR A 339 4.87 8.09 -12.03
C THR A 339 4.62 9.05 -13.19
N ILE A 340 5.52 9.10 -14.18
CA ILE A 340 5.38 9.95 -15.36
C ILE A 340 4.13 9.54 -16.16
N ILE A 341 3.95 8.25 -16.43
CA ILE A 341 2.76 7.70 -17.10
C ILE A 341 1.49 8.16 -16.35
N ASP A 342 1.47 8.04 -15.03
CA ASP A 342 0.29 8.41 -14.25
C ASP A 342 0.04 9.92 -14.21
N ILE A 343 1.07 10.75 -14.14
CA ILE A 343 0.93 12.21 -14.25
C ILE A 343 0.34 12.60 -15.61
N ILE A 344 0.78 11.96 -16.69
CA ILE A 344 0.24 12.18 -18.05
C ILE A 344 -1.24 11.79 -18.07
N ARG A 345 -1.58 10.59 -17.59
CA ARG A 345 -2.96 10.10 -17.49
C ARG A 345 -3.85 11.05 -16.67
N ILE A 346 -3.37 11.54 -15.54
CA ILE A 346 -4.11 12.51 -14.71
C ILE A 346 -4.39 13.80 -15.48
N LYS A 347 -3.40 14.32 -16.23
CA LYS A 347 -3.53 15.57 -16.98
C LYS A 347 -4.42 15.43 -18.22
N LEU A 348 -4.28 14.34 -18.97
CA LEU A 348 -4.92 14.16 -20.27
C LEU A 348 -6.28 13.48 -20.19
N ILE A 349 -6.51 12.61 -19.21
CA ILE A 349 -7.75 11.82 -19.12
C ILE A 349 -8.58 12.26 -17.91
N GLU A 350 -8.01 12.20 -16.70
CA GLU A 350 -8.77 12.45 -15.48
C GLU A 350 -9.30 13.89 -15.40
N LYS A 351 -8.42 14.90 -15.56
CA LYS A 351 -8.82 16.30 -15.44
C LYS A 351 -9.88 16.69 -16.47
N PRO A 352 -9.76 16.36 -17.77
CA PRO A 352 -10.81 16.64 -18.75
C PRO A 352 -12.11 15.90 -18.43
N PHE A 353 -12.04 14.61 -18.07
CA PHE A 353 -13.22 13.84 -17.69
C PHE A 353 -13.98 14.48 -16.52
N PHE A 354 -13.30 14.85 -15.44
CA PHE A 354 -13.98 15.47 -14.29
C PHE A 354 -14.43 16.91 -14.57
N ARG A 355 -13.72 17.67 -15.41
CA ARG A 355 -14.22 18.97 -15.90
C ARG A 355 -15.54 18.83 -16.66
N TRP A 356 -15.71 17.74 -17.41
CA TRP A 356 -16.98 17.42 -18.08
C TRP A 356 -18.03 16.90 -17.09
N TYR A 357 -17.68 15.96 -16.22
CA TYR A 357 -18.57 15.33 -15.25
C TYR A 357 -19.16 16.35 -14.24
N ASP A 358 -18.36 17.33 -13.81
CA ASP A 358 -18.77 18.33 -12.81
C ASP A 358 -19.63 19.48 -13.39
N LYS A 359 -19.80 19.59 -14.72
CA LYS A 359 -20.70 20.60 -15.33
C LYS A 359 -22.17 20.25 -15.04
N LYS A 360 -22.90 21.11 -14.32
CA LYS A 360 -24.35 20.95 -14.05
C LYS A 360 -25.20 21.29 -15.30
N PRO A 361 -26.33 20.57 -15.56
CA PRO A 361 -27.14 19.82 -14.59
C PRO A 361 -27.49 18.37 -15.00
N ARG A 362 -26.52 17.43 -15.05
CA ARG A 362 -26.82 16.01 -15.38
C ARG A 362 -27.02 15.08 -14.17
N PHE A 363 -26.41 15.38 -13.02
CA PHE A 363 -26.36 14.45 -11.87
C PHE A 363 -27.13 14.91 -10.62
N LEU A 364 -27.82 16.06 -10.67
CA LEU A 364 -28.69 16.52 -9.57
C LEU A 364 -29.83 15.54 -9.26
N ARG A 365 -30.35 14.82 -10.27
CA ARG A 365 -31.43 13.83 -10.10
C ARG A 365 -31.02 12.54 -9.39
N ILE A 366 -29.74 12.17 -9.39
CA ILE A 366 -29.28 10.93 -8.74
C ILE A 366 -29.03 11.16 -7.25
N GLN A 367 -28.59 12.36 -6.85
CA GLN A 367 -28.36 12.69 -5.43
C GLN A 367 -29.66 12.78 -4.62
N THR A 368 -30.81 13.04 -5.26
CA THR A 368 -32.12 13.05 -4.61
C THR A 368 -32.70 11.66 -4.35
N LEU A 369 -32.13 10.59 -4.93
CA LEU A 369 -32.60 9.21 -4.74
C LEU A 369 -31.86 8.46 -3.61
N ILE A 370 -30.83 9.06 -3.01
CA ILE A 370 -29.93 8.42 -2.02
C ILE A 370 -29.91 9.18 -0.67
N LYS A 371 -30.70 10.26 -0.54
CA LYS A 371 -31.03 10.82 0.77
C LYS A 371 -32.26 10.10 1.30
#